data_AF-A0A1H8I5A4-F1
#
_entry.id   AF-A0A1H8I5A4-F1
#
_cell.length_a   1.000
_cell.length_b   1.000
_cell.length_c   1.000
_cell.angle_alpha   90.00
_cell.angle_beta   90.00
_cell.angle_gamma   90.00
#
_symmetry.space_group_name_H-M   'P 1'
#
loop_
_entity.id
_entity.type
_entity.pdbx_description
1 polymer ?
#
loop_
_entity_poly.entity_id
_entity_poly.type
_entity_poly.pdbx_seq_one_letter_code
_entity_poly.pdbx_strand_id
1 'polypeptide(L)'
;MTLHFPIRVPSELLEELGAFTGHFWSDSLALEPHICEAIRNYIAKRSTQPQPAAPSASPSASPSVSPSVSPSCSPADSQSDSQSDSQSELGYQWKEVFLPDGTKLRANFGQEPYFAIVQGAEIKYGERALSPSCFANLFGSGNRNAWKAVWLRLPGSDAWLLADVYRTARQASITRLLTGEGDQALRGNVAGKRARRGKRRAKKNKSANERC
;
A
#
# COMPACT_ATOMS: atom_id res chain seq x y z
N MET A 1 -9.06 -26.79 -6.28
CA MET A 1 -9.10 -25.32 -6.35
C MET A 1 -7.70 -24.83 -6.63
N THR A 2 -7.43 -24.34 -7.83
CA THR A 2 -6.09 -23.88 -8.27
C THR A 2 -5.96 -22.39 -7.98
N LEU A 3 -5.05 -22.00 -7.09
CA LEU A 3 -4.79 -20.60 -6.76
C LEU A 3 -3.77 -20.04 -7.76
N HIS A 4 -4.21 -19.15 -8.65
CA HIS A 4 -3.34 -18.50 -9.63
C HIS A 4 -2.95 -17.08 -9.17
N PHE A 5 -1.66 -16.86 -8.95
CA PHE A 5 -1.10 -15.59 -8.49
C PHE A 5 -0.06 -15.07 -9.50
N PRO A 6 -0.28 -13.91 -10.14
CA PRO A 6 0.70 -13.34 -11.06
C PRO A 6 1.89 -12.78 -10.28
N ILE A 7 3.09 -13.29 -10.54
CA ILE A 7 4.35 -12.79 -10.00
C ILE A 7 5.13 -12.09 -11.10
N ARG A 8 5.74 -10.95 -10.79
CA ARG A 8 6.71 -10.32 -11.68
C ARG A 8 8.11 -10.74 -11.29
N VAL A 9 8.78 -11.39 -12.22
CA VAL A 9 10.16 -11.86 -12.10
C VAL A 9 10.97 -11.17 -13.20
N PRO A 10 12.22 -10.75 -12.95
CA PRO A 10 13.11 -10.22 -13.99
C PRO A 10 13.25 -11.20 -15.17
N SER A 11 13.38 -10.68 -16.40
CA SER A 11 13.49 -11.48 -17.62
C SER A 11 14.68 -12.44 -17.60
N GLU A 12 15.84 -11.95 -17.16
CA GLU A 12 17.08 -12.75 -17.08
C GLU A 12 16.88 -14.04 -16.28
N LEU A 13 16.16 -13.96 -15.15
CA LEU A 13 15.92 -15.10 -14.28
C LEU A 13 14.97 -16.11 -14.91
N LEU A 14 13.98 -15.64 -15.67
CA LEU A 14 13.06 -16.51 -16.42
C LEU A 14 13.81 -17.23 -17.55
N GLU A 15 14.70 -16.53 -18.25
CA GLU A 15 15.54 -17.10 -19.31
C GLU A 15 16.51 -18.15 -18.76
N GLU A 16 17.22 -17.86 -17.66
CA GLU A 16 18.10 -18.81 -16.99
C GLU A 16 17.34 -20.03 -16.45
N LEU A 17 16.16 -19.83 -15.85
CA LEU A 17 15.32 -20.92 -15.36
C LEU A 17 14.84 -21.82 -16.51
N GLY A 18 14.47 -21.22 -17.63
CA GLY A 18 14.12 -21.95 -18.84
C GLY A 18 15.30 -22.77 -19.37
N ALA A 19 16.49 -22.18 -19.44
CA ALA A 19 17.72 -22.88 -19.83
C ALA A 19 18.07 -24.03 -18.88
N PHE A 20 17.89 -23.84 -17.56
CA PHE A 20 18.16 -24.86 -16.54
C PHE A 20 17.17 -26.03 -16.58
N THR A 21 15.90 -25.75 -16.85
CA THR A 21 14.84 -26.77 -16.90
C THR A 21 14.65 -27.39 -18.28
N GLY A 22 15.27 -26.83 -19.32
CA GLY A 22 15.07 -27.25 -20.71
C GLY A 22 13.71 -26.88 -21.28
N HIS A 23 12.93 -26.05 -20.57
CA HIS A 23 11.61 -25.58 -20.98
C HIS A 23 11.66 -24.12 -21.42
N PHE A 24 10.79 -23.73 -22.35
CA PHE A 24 10.69 -22.33 -22.74
C PHE A 24 10.14 -21.50 -21.58
N TRP A 25 10.78 -20.36 -21.28
CA TRP A 25 10.46 -19.55 -20.10
C TRP A 25 9.02 -19.02 -20.04
N SER A 26 8.34 -18.93 -21.19
CA SER A 26 6.93 -18.51 -21.28
C SER A 26 5.93 -19.67 -21.15
N ASP A 27 6.41 -20.93 -21.04
CA ASP A 27 5.56 -22.09 -20.86
C ASP A 27 5.27 -22.33 -19.37
N SER A 28 4.28 -21.57 -18.86
CA SER A 28 3.90 -21.61 -17.45
C SER A 28 3.48 -23.00 -16.96
N LEU A 29 2.93 -23.84 -17.83
CA LEU A 29 2.47 -25.19 -17.45
C LEU A 29 3.64 -26.16 -17.30
N ALA A 30 4.65 -26.05 -18.16
CA ALA A 30 5.87 -26.87 -18.06
C ALA A 30 6.75 -26.47 -16.85
N LEU A 31 6.77 -25.18 -16.52
CA LEU A 31 7.55 -24.65 -15.40
C LEU A 31 6.88 -24.82 -14.02
N GLU A 32 5.55 -24.90 -13.97
CA GLU A 32 4.78 -25.08 -12.73
C GLU A 32 5.33 -26.17 -11.79
N PRO A 33 5.60 -27.43 -12.23
CA PRO A 33 6.07 -28.47 -11.33
C PRO A 33 7.42 -28.15 -10.70
N HIS A 34 8.33 -27.55 -11.46
CA HIS A 34 9.67 -27.17 -11.03
C HIS A 34 9.61 -26.06 -9.96
N ILE A 35 8.76 -25.06 -10.18
CA ILE A 35 8.53 -23.96 -9.24
C ILE A 35 7.90 -24.49 -7.95
N CYS A 36 6.89 -25.35 -8.05
CA CYS A 36 6.24 -25.96 -6.89
C CYS A 36 7.22 -26.81 -6.06
N GLU A 37 8.08 -27.57 -6.72
CA GLU A 37 9.12 -28.37 -6.05
C GLU A 37 10.14 -27.49 -5.33
N ALA A 38 10.62 -26.41 -5.97
CA ALA A 38 11.53 -25.47 -5.35
C ALA A 38 10.93 -24.82 -4.09
N ILE A 39 9.63 -24.46 -4.13
CA ILE A 39 8.90 -23.92 -2.96
C ILE A 39 8.81 -24.96 -1.85
N ARG A 40 8.44 -26.21 -2.17
CA ARG A 40 8.39 -27.31 -1.17
C ARG A 40 9.74 -27.52 -0.50
N ASN A 41 10.82 -27.57 -1.29
CA ASN A 41 12.18 -27.72 -0.78
C ASN A 41 12.62 -26.52 0.08
N TYR A 42 12.25 -25.31 -0.30
CA TYR A 42 12.55 -24.11 0.48
C TYR A 42 11.85 -24.11 1.85
N ILE A 43 10.56 -24.46 1.88
CA ILE A 43 9.79 -24.55 3.12
C ILE A 43 10.37 -25.62 4.04
N ALA A 44 10.67 -26.82 3.49
CA ALA A 44 11.24 -27.92 4.27
C ALA A 44 12.58 -27.53 4.93
N LYS A 45 13.46 -26.84 4.20
CA LYS A 45 14.76 -26.36 4.72
C LYS A 45 14.60 -25.30 5.81
N ARG A 46 13.57 -24.44 5.73
CA ARG A 46 13.31 -23.40 6.74
C ARG A 46 12.81 -24.00 8.06
N SER A 47 12.05 -25.10 8.03
CA SER A 47 11.58 -25.77 9.25
C SER A 47 12.70 -26.45 10.05
N THR A 48 13.85 -26.73 9.42
CA THR A 48 15.02 -27.32 10.10
C THR A 48 15.95 -26.26 10.71
N GLN A 49 15.69 -24.97 10.50
CA GLN A 49 16.49 -23.89 11.10
C GLN A 49 15.96 -23.61 12.52
N PRO A 50 16.79 -23.74 13.59
CA PRO A 50 16.34 -23.50 14.96
C PRO A 50 15.91 -22.04 15.11
N GLN A 51 14.62 -21.79 15.30
CA GLN A 51 14.14 -20.50 15.80
C GLN A 51 14.54 -20.41 17.29
N PRO A 52 15.20 -19.32 17.75
CA PRO A 52 15.33 -19.09 19.19
C PRO A 52 13.93 -18.96 19.78
N ALA A 53 13.60 -19.88 20.69
CA ALA A 53 12.29 -20.02 21.28
C ALA A 53 11.84 -18.73 21.97
N ALA A 54 10.74 -18.14 21.50
CA ALA A 54 9.96 -17.21 22.31
C ALA A 54 9.18 -18.05 23.34
N PRO A 55 9.21 -17.71 24.64
CA PRO A 55 8.56 -18.52 25.67
C PRO A 55 7.03 -18.47 25.50
N SER A 56 6.47 -19.62 25.13
CA SER A 56 5.06 -19.94 25.26
C SER A 56 4.59 -19.74 26.70
N ALA A 57 3.62 -18.85 26.89
CA ALA A 57 2.81 -18.81 28.10
C ALA A 57 1.34 -18.59 27.72
N SER A 58 0.63 -19.71 27.58
CA SER A 58 -0.73 -19.89 28.09
C SER A 58 -0.61 -20.88 29.27
N PRO A 59 -1.57 -21.04 30.20
CA PRO A 59 -2.98 -20.61 30.15
C PRO A 59 -3.51 -20.03 31.49
N SER A 60 -4.69 -19.41 31.52
CA SER A 60 -5.68 -19.67 32.59
C SER A 60 -6.93 -18.78 32.52
N ALA A 61 -8.06 -19.49 32.65
CA ALA A 61 -9.23 -19.12 33.45
C ALA A 61 -10.11 -17.94 33.01
N SER A 62 -11.27 -18.31 32.45
CA SER A 62 -12.54 -17.64 32.77
C SER A 62 -12.76 -17.60 34.29
N PRO A 63 -13.45 -16.57 34.81
CA PRO A 63 -14.84 -16.84 35.18
C PRO A 63 -15.83 -15.72 34.88
N SER A 64 -17.05 -16.20 34.64
CA SER A 64 -18.34 -15.53 34.65
C SER A 64 -18.56 -14.65 35.88
N VAL A 65 -19.09 -13.44 35.71
CA VAL A 65 -20.11 -12.83 36.59
C VAL A 65 -20.72 -11.58 35.92
N SER A 66 -22.01 -11.65 35.60
CA SER A 66 -22.89 -10.48 35.52
C SER A 66 -23.03 -9.85 36.91
N PRO A 67 -23.29 -8.54 37.03
CA PRO A 67 -24.66 -8.19 37.34
C PRO A 67 -25.20 -6.96 36.62
N SER A 68 -26.51 -7.04 36.40
CA SER A 68 -27.45 -6.00 36.03
C SER A 68 -27.41 -4.82 37.03
N VAL A 69 -27.28 -3.59 36.51
CA VAL A 69 -27.91 -2.39 37.09
C VAL A 69 -28.14 -1.37 35.98
N SER A 70 -29.41 -1.16 35.63
CA SER A 70 -29.87 0.08 35.03
C SER A 70 -29.69 1.23 36.04
N PRO A 71 -29.50 2.47 35.56
CA PRO A 71 -30.50 3.46 35.91
C PRO A 71 -30.93 4.32 34.71
N SER A 72 -32.24 4.51 34.63
CA SER A 72 -32.90 5.54 33.83
C SER A 72 -32.67 6.91 34.47
N CYS A 73 -32.24 7.89 33.68
CA CYS A 73 -32.66 9.31 33.79
C CYS A 73 -32.05 10.12 32.62
N SER A 74 -32.90 10.50 31.66
CA SER A 74 -32.76 11.76 30.91
C SER A 74 -33.38 12.90 31.76
N PRO A 75 -33.15 14.22 31.51
CA PRO A 75 -32.79 14.84 30.24
C PRO A 75 -31.78 16.02 30.28
N ALA A 76 -31.38 16.45 29.07
CA ALA A 76 -31.03 17.82 28.65
C ALA A 76 -30.03 18.65 29.48
N ASP A 77 -28.80 18.80 28.98
CA ASP A 77 -28.23 20.13 28.75
C ASP A 77 -27.24 20.11 27.58
N SER A 78 -27.16 21.24 26.90
CA SER A 78 -26.35 21.49 25.71
C SER A 78 -24.91 21.73 26.13
N GLN A 79 -23.94 21.07 25.49
CA GLN A 79 -22.68 21.74 25.13
C GLN A 79 -21.84 20.88 24.19
N SER A 80 -21.61 21.48 23.04
CA SER A 80 -20.72 21.04 21.98
C SER A 80 -19.30 21.35 22.44
N ASP A 81 -18.60 20.36 22.99
CA ASP A 81 -17.17 20.51 23.29
C ASP A 81 -16.32 19.65 22.36
N SER A 82 -15.63 20.39 21.51
CA SER A 82 -14.54 20.02 20.62
C SER A 82 -13.42 19.30 21.38
N GLN A 83 -13.51 17.98 21.51
CA GLN A 83 -12.44 17.15 22.05
C GLN A 83 -11.65 16.51 20.89
N SER A 84 -10.63 17.18 20.37
CA SER A 84 -9.71 16.55 19.40
C SER A 84 -8.26 17.07 19.44
N ASP A 85 -7.79 17.62 20.57
CA ASP A 85 -6.39 18.07 20.69
C ASP A 85 -5.44 17.00 21.28
N SER A 86 -5.93 16.10 22.15
CA SER A 86 -5.09 15.06 22.78
C SER A 86 -4.88 13.80 21.92
N GLN A 87 -5.51 13.73 20.75
CA GLN A 87 -5.40 12.57 19.85
C GLN A 87 -4.16 12.64 18.95
N SER A 88 -3.55 13.82 18.79
CA SER A 88 -2.49 14.10 17.83
C SER A 88 -1.16 13.36 18.09
N GLU A 89 -0.93 12.86 19.31
CA GLU A 89 0.27 12.07 19.64
C GLU A 89 0.12 10.57 19.34
N LEU A 90 -1.11 10.07 19.25
CA LEU A 90 -1.38 8.68 18.93
C LEU A 90 -1.54 8.55 17.40
N GLY A 91 -0.97 7.51 16.81
CA GLY A 91 -1.06 7.33 15.37
C GLY A 91 -0.58 5.98 14.88
N TYR A 92 -1.00 5.65 13.67
CA TYR A 92 -0.69 4.40 13.01
C TYR A 92 0.61 4.52 12.21
N GLN A 93 1.62 3.73 12.57
CA GLN A 93 2.85 3.63 11.78
C GLN A 93 2.67 2.62 10.64
N TRP A 94 2.50 3.13 9.42
CA TRP A 94 2.49 2.31 8.21
C TRP A 94 3.87 2.29 7.55
N LYS A 95 4.72 1.32 7.95
CA LYS A 95 6.09 1.18 7.46
C LYS A 95 6.91 2.46 7.65
N GLU A 96 7.06 3.28 6.61
CA GLU A 96 7.85 4.52 6.61
C GLU A 96 6.96 5.77 6.76
N VAL A 97 5.64 5.59 6.85
CA VAL A 97 4.67 6.67 6.90
C VAL A 97 3.94 6.62 8.22
N PHE A 98 3.96 7.71 8.98
CA PHE A 98 3.13 7.87 10.17
C PHE A 98 1.81 8.55 9.81
N LEU A 99 0.70 7.94 10.20
CA LEU A 99 -0.65 8.47 10.08
C LEU A 99 -1.14 8.91 11.46
N PRO A 100 -1.39 10.21 11.70
CA PRO A 100 -1.94 10.65 12.97
C PRO A 100 -3.36 10.09 13.20
N ASP A 101 -3.76 9.99 14.46
CA ASP A 101 -5.13 9.66 14.84
C ASP A 101 -6.16 10.58 14.15
N GLY A 102 -7.34 10.04 13.87
CA GLY A 102 -8.39 10.77 13.15
C GLY A 102 -8.15 10.87 11.64
N THR A 103 -7.02 10.36 11.12
CA THR A 103 -6.83 10.23 9.67
C THR A 103 -7.91 9.32 9.09
N LYS A 104 -8.64 9.83 8.10
CA LYS A 104 -9.67 9.07 7.39
C LYS A 104 -9.03 8.36 6.21
N LEU A 105 -9.26 7.05 6.12
CA LEU A 105 -8.82 6.20 5.02
C LEU A 105 -10.01 5.89 4.12
N ARG A 106 -9.74 5.74 2.82
CA ARG A 106 -10.80 5.53 1.85
C ARG A 106 -10.30 4.69 0.68
N ALA A 107 -10.96 3.58 0.39
CA ALA A 107 -10.61 2.68 -0.72
C ALA A 107 -11.81 2.40 -1.64
N ASN A 108 -11.54 2.26 -2.95
CA ASN A 108 -12.57 2.08 -3.98
C ASN A 108 -12.67 0.60 -4.21
N PHE A 109 -13.85 0.01 -4.12
CA PHE A 109 -14.08 -1.28 -4.75
C PHE A 109 -15.32 -1.20 -5.62
N GLY A 110 -15.15 -1.48 -6.92
CA GLY A 110 -16.18 -1.23 -7.92
C GLY A 110 -16.59 0.25 -7.92
N GLN A 111 -17.88 0.50 -7.69
CA GLN A 111 -18.49 1.83 -7.67
C GLN A 111 -18.56 2.46 -6.27
N GLU A 112 -18.31 1.70 -5.20
CA GLU A 112 -18.55 2.20 -3.84
C GLU A 112 -17.25 2.55 -3.11
N PRO A 113 -17.13 3.79 -2.59
CA PRO A 113 -16.12 4.14 -1.61
C PRO A 113 -16.50 3.60 -0.24
N TYR A 114 -15.58 2.88 0.40
CA TYR A 114 -15.68 2.56 1.82
C TYR A 114 -14.60 3.28 2.60
N PHE A 115 -14.91 3.58 3.86
CA PHE A 115 -14.14 4.50 4.70
C PHE A 115 -13.74 3.82 6.01
N ALA A 116 -12.51 4.06 6.46
CA ALA A 116 -12.00 3.68 7.76
C ALA A 116 -11.38 4.90 8.46
N ILE A 117 -11.15 4.79 9.77
CA ILE A 117 -10.55 5.85 10.58
C ILE A 117 -9.38 5.28 11.34
N VAL A 118 -8.27 6.00 11.42
CA VAL A 118 -7.18 5.67 12.33
C VAL A 118 -7.62 6.02 13.75
N GLN A 119 -7.67 5.00 14.62
CA GLN A 119 -7.88 5.15 16.05
C GLN A 119 -6.66 4.61 16.80
N GLY A 120 -5.88 5.49 17.38
CA GLY A 120 -4.60 5.20 18.03
C GLY A 120 -3.61 4.56 17.07
N ALA A 121 -3.15 3.36 17.42
CA ALA A 121 -2.19 2.57 16.65
C ALA A 121 -2.86 1.55 15.71
N GLU A 122 -4.16 1.67 15.42
CA GLU A 122 -4.90 0.74 14.56
C GLU A 122 -5.80 1.49 13.56
N ILE A 123 -6.09 0.84 12.42
CA ILE A 123 -7.08 1.33 11.46
C ILE A 123 -8.39 0.61 11.76
N LYS A 124 -9.42 1.36 12.15
CA LYS A 124 -10.75 0.81 12.41
C LYS A 124 -11.70 1.00 11.25
N TYR A 125 -12.34 -0.09 10.86
CA TYR A 125 -13.47 -0.12 9.95
C TYR A 125 -14.69 -0.66 10.72
N GLY A 126 -15.58 0.25 11.15
CA GLY A 126 -16.60 -0.07 12.15
C GLY A 126 -15.95 -0.54 13.45
N GLU A 127 -16.31 -1.74 13.91
CA GLU A 127 -15.77 -2.37 15.12
C GLU A 127 -14.48 -3.16 14.90
N ARG A 128 -13.99 -3.25 13.65
CA ARG A 128 -12.89 -4.16 13.30
C ARG A 128 -11.58 -3.41 13.08
N ALA A 129 -10.53 -3.83 13.79
CA ALA A 129 -9.16 -3.40 13.52
C ALA A 129 -8.61 -4.13 12.29
N LEU A 130 -8.12 -3.37 11.30
CA LEU A 130 -7.62 -3.89 10.03
C LEU A 130 -6.20 -3.39 9.76
N SER A 131 -5.42 -4.20 9.01
CA SER A 131 -4.19 -3.72 8.39
C SER A 131 -4.49 -2.95 7.10
N PRO A 132 -3.59 -2.09 6.61
CA PRO A 132 -3.79 -1.34 5.36
C PRO A 132 -4.04 -2.25 4.14
N SER A 133 -3.34 -3.39 4.08
CA SER A 133 -3.53 -4.39 3.02
C SER A 133 -4.88 -5.09 3.16
N CYS A 134 -5.32 -5.38 4.39
CA CYS A 134 -6.64 -5.96 4.64
C CYS A 134 -7.74 -4.96 4.24
N PHE A 135 -7.59 -3.68 4.61
CA PHE A 135 -8.50 -2.62 4.21
C PHE A 135 -8.60 -2.48 2.69
N ALA A 136 -7.47 -2.43 1.96
CA ALA A 136 -7.46 -2.29 0.51
C ALA A 136 -8.10 -3.47 -0.24
N ASN A 137 -8.08 -4.66 0.36
CA ASN A 137 -8.63 -5.89 -0.20
C ASN A 137 -9.94 -6.33 0.49
N LEU A 138 -10.54 -5.47 1.32
CA LEU A 138 -11.68 -5.84 2.16
C LEU A 138 -12.85 -6.42 1.36
N PHE A 139 -13.11 -5.84 0.18
CA PHE A 139 -14.18 -6.27 -0.72
C PHE A 139 -13.67 -6.87 -2.04
N GLY A 140 -12.35 -7.00 -2.23
CA GLY A 140 -11.74 -7.36 -3.51
C GLY A 140 -10.90 -8.64 -3.49
N SER A 141 -10.47 -9.10 -4.67
CA SER A 141 -9.52 -10.21 -4.77
C SER A 141 -8.14 -9.75 -4.31
N GLY A 142 -7.55 -10.50 -3.36
CA GLY A 142 -6.44 -10.12 -2.47
C GLY A 142 -5.08 -9.76 -3.07
N ASN A 143 -5.01 -9.09 -4.22
CA ASN A 143 -3.76 -8.69 -4.88
C ASN A 143 -3.67 -7.17 -5.16
N ARG A 144 -4.45 -6.35 -4.46
CA ARG A 144 -4.35 -4.88 -4.59
C ARG A 144 -3.26 -4.35 -3.69
N ASN A 145 -2.42 -3.50 -4.27
CA ASN A 145 -1.42 -2.74 -3.53
C ASN A 145 -2.11 -1.61 -2.76
N ALA A 146 -2.07 -1.69 -1.43
CA ALA A 146 -2.70 -0.73 -0.55
C ALA A 146 -2.18 0.71 -0.75
N TRP A 147 -0.89 0.92 -1.08
CA TRP A 147 -0.35 2.26 -1.33
C TRP A 147 -1.05 2.98 -2.50
N LYS A 148 -1.45 2.21 -3.51
CA LYS A 148 -2.10 2.73 -4.72
C LYS A 148 -3.63 2.75 -4.63
N ALA A 149 -4.20 1.97 -3.72
CA ALA A 149 -5.65 1.81 -3.58
C ALA A 149 -6.25 2.71 -2.49
N VAL A 150 -5.45 3.03 -1.46
CA VAL A 150 -5.89 3.79 -0.29
C VAL A 150 -5.64 5.28 -0.50
N TRP A 151 -6.69 6.04 -0.24
CA TRP A 151 -6.67 7.50 -0.12
C TRP A 151 -6.72 7.87 1.36
N LEU A 152 -5.93 8.87 1.72
CA LEU A 152 -5.76 9.39 3.06
C LEU A 152 -6.32 10.82 3.12
N ARG A 153 -6.99 11.14 4.20
CA ARG A 153 -7.36 12.51 4.56
C ARG A 153 -6.87 12.77 5.97
N LEU A 154 -5.85 13.60 6.06
CA LEU A 154 -5.21 13.96 7.33
C LEU A 154 -6.13 14.84 8.18
N PRO A 155 -6.05 14.76 9.52
CA PRO A 155 -6.72 15.71 10.40
C PRO A 155 -6.23 17.12 10.09
N GLY A 156 -7.16 18.07 9.90
CA GLY A 156 -6.86 19.45 9.51
C GLY A 156 -6.76 19.71 7.99
N SER A 157 -6.82 18.66 7.15
CA SER A 157 -6.92 18.81 5.69
C SER A 157 -8.21 18.17 5.16
N ASP A 158 -8.90 18.88 4.27
CA ASP A 158 -10.10 18.36 3.60
C ASP A 158 -9.80 17.63 2.30
N ALA A 159 -8.59 17.77 1.77
CA ALA A 159 -8.18 17.11 0.54
C ALA A 159 -7.84 15.62 0.79
N TRP A 160 -8.31 14.77 -0.12
CA TRP A 160 -7.88 13.37 -0.21
C TRP A 160 -6.56 13.26 -0.97
N LEU A 161 -5.58 12.60 -0.37
CA LEU A 161 -4.27 12.34 -0.95
C LEU A 161 -4.04 10.83 -1.08
N LEU A 162 -3.49 10.39 -2.21
CA LEU A 162 -3.13 8.99 -2.37
C LEU A 162 -2.01 8.62 -1.38
N ALA A 163 -2.09 7.44 -0.75
CA ALA A 163 -1.09 7.01 0.23
C ALA A 163 0.33 6.98 -0.35
N ASP A 164 0.49 6.58 -1.61
CA ASP A 164 1.77 6.57 -2.33
C ASP A 164 2.37 7.98 -2.51
N VAL A 165 1.52 8.98 -2.80
CA VAL A 165 1.94 10.38 -2.95
C VAL A 165 2.38 10.94 -1.61
N TYR A 166 1.61 10.67 -0.55
CA TYR A 166 1.96 11.10 0.81
C TYR A 166 3.28 10.47 1.28
N ARG A 167 3.49 9.17 0.99
CA ARG A 167 4.75 8.48 1.26
C ARG A 167 5.92 9.14 0.55
N THR A 168 5.79 9.37 -0.75
CA THR A 168 6.87 9.95 -1.58
C THR A 168 7.18 11.38 -1.15
N ALA A 169 6.16 12.20 -0.88
CA ALA A 169 6.34 13.56 -0.40
C ALA A 169 7.06 13.60 0.95
N ARG A 170 6.67 12.70 1.87
CA ARG A 170 7.29 12.61 3.20
C ARG A 170 8.75 12.15 3.12
N GLN A 171 9.04 11.13 2.32
CA GLN A 171 10.43 10.71 2.07
C GLN A 171 11.25 11.85 1.48
N ALA A 172 10.72 12.57 0.48
CA ALA A 172 11.43 13.69 -0.13
C ALA A 172 11.74 14.80 0.88
N SER A 173 10.82 15.13 1.79
CA SER A 173 11.05 16.10 2.86
C SER A 173 12.12 15.62 3.85
N ILE A 174 12.05 14.34 4.27
CA ILE A 174 13.04 13.75 5.18
C ILE A 174 14.43 13.73 4.53
N THR A 175 14.53 13.31 3.26
CA THR A 175 15.78 13.31 2.50
C THR A 175 16.37 14.72 2.41
N ARG A 176 15.56 15.76 2.16
CA ARG A 176 16.03 17.16 2.13
C ARG A 176 16.61 17.61 3.47
N LEU A 177 15.96 17.23 4.57
CA LEU A 177 16.43 17.57 5.92
C LEU A 177 17.73 16.84 6.27
N LEU A 178 17.83 15.54 5.95
CA LEU A 178 19.00 14.71 6.25
C LEU A 178 20.20 15.01 5.33
N THR A 179 19.94 15.35 4.08
CA THR A 179 20.98 15.62 3.06
C THR A 179 21.49 17.06 3.16
N GLY A 180 20.85 17.92 3.98
CA GLY A 180 21.34 19.27 4.25
C GLY A 180 21.39 20.17 3.01
N GLU A 181 20.44 20.04 2.08
CA GLU A 181 20.46 20.80 0.82
C GLU A 181 19.81 22.18 0.98
N GLY A 182 20.46 23.03 1.76
CA GLY A 182 20.55 24.44 1.40
C GLY A 182 21.56 24.57 0.25
N ASP A 183 21.18 25.28 -0.82
CA ASP A 183 22.10 25.91 -1.78
C ASP A 183 22.45 25.24 -3.15
N GLN A 184 21.56 24.50 -3.81
CA GLN A 184 21.82 24.02 -5.20
C GLN A 184 20.65 24.06 -6.21
N ALA A 185 19.58 24.85 -5.99
CA ALA A 185 18.41 24.86 -6.90
C ALA A 185 18.25 26.12 -7.78
N LEU A 186 19.30 26.94 -8.00
CA LEU A 186 19.27 28.04 -8.98
C LEU A 186 20.27 27.93 -10.14
N ARG A 187 21.01 26.82 -10.29
CA ARG A 187 21.89 26.57 -11.47
C ARG A 187 21.46 25.33 -12.24
N GLY A 188 20.37 25.43 -13.00
CA GLY A 188 20.02 24.33 -13.90
C GLY A 188 18.90 24.57 -14.91
N ASN A 189 18.33 25.78 -15.02
CA ASN A 189 17.12 26.00 -15.82
C ASN A 189 17.34 26.76 -17.14
N VAL A 190 18.45 26.51 -17.86
CA VAL A 190 18.66 27.03 -19.22
C VAL A 190 19.26 25.98 -20.16
N ALA A 191 18.71 24.75 -20.21
CA ALA A 191 18.98 23.83 -21.33
C ALA A 191 17.96 22.69 -21.33
N GLY A 192 16.87 22.79 -22.11
CA GLY A 192 16.03 21.60 -22.35
C GLY A 192 14.64 21.82 -22.92
N LYS A 193 14.09 23.05 -22.91
CA LYS A 193 12.78 23.33 -23.52
C LYS A 193 12.90 23.83 -24.97
N ARG A 194 13.55 23.07 -25.86
CA ARG A 194 13.53 23.35 -27.32
C ARG A 194 13.39 22.13 -28.24
N ALA A 195 13.08 20.94 -27.72
CA ALA A 195 13.05 19.72 -28.55
C ALA A 195 11.65 19.09 -28.77
N ARG A 196 10.53 19.80 -28.51
CA ARG A 196 9.17 19.25 -28.69
C ARG A 196 8.25 20.05 -29.62
N ARG A 197 8.81 20.73 -30.64
CA ARG A 197 8.02 21.44 -31.66
C ARG A 197 8.68 21.35 -33.04
N GLY A 198 8.65 20.17 -33.67
CA GLY A 198 9.26 19.97 -34.99
C GLY A 198 8.85 18.71 -35.78
N LYS A 199 8.30 17.67 -35.14
CA LYS A 199 8.02 16.38 -35.83
C LYS A 199 6.53 16.12 -36.12
N ARG A 200 5.77 17.14 -36.55
CA ARG A 200 4.39 16.98 -37.06
C ARG A 200 4.10 17.66 -38.40
N ARG A 201 5.12 18.16 -39.12
CA ARG A 201 4.97 18.74 -40.47
C ARG A 201 6.12 18.31 -41.39
N ALA A 202 6.15 17.04 -41.79
CA ALA A 202 7.07 16.57 -42.83
C ALA A 202 6.61 15.26 -43.51
N LYS A 203 5.29 15.01 -43.61
CA LYS A 203 4.77 13.79 -44.26
C LYS A 203 3.52 14.02 -45.13
N LYS A 204 3.38 15.21 -45.73
CA LYS A 204 2.27 15.52 -46.65
C LYS A 204 2.65 16.03 -48.05
N ASN A 205 3.94 16.20 -48.39
CA ASN A 205 4.35 16.72 -49.71
C ASN A 205 5.35 15.80 -50.43
N LYS A 206 5.06 14.50 -50.55
CA LYS A 206 5.81 13.60 -51.45
C LYS A 206 4.90 12.51 -52.03
N SER A 207 3.83 12.94 -52.70
CA SER A 207 2.93 12.04 -53.47
C SER A 207 2.22 12.77 -54.61
N ALA A 208 2.90 13.71 -55.27
CA ALA A 208 2.31 14.47 -56.38
C ALA A 208 3.28 14.72 -57.55
N ASN A 209 4.34 13.92 -57.70
CA ASN A 209 5.24 14.06 -58.85
C ASN A 209 5.75 12.71 -59.38
N GLU A 210 4.82 11.82 -59.72
CA GLU A 210 5.05 10.72 -60.66
C GLU A 210 3.78 10.59 -61.51
N ARG A 211 3.66 11.47 -62.50
CA ARG A 211 2.75 11.33 -63.64
C ARG A 211 3.31 12.15 -64.81
N CYS A 212 4.28 11.55 -65.50
CA CYS A 212 4.64 11.77 -66.90
C CYS A 212 5.39 10.53 -67.37
#